data_AF-A0A3M7EEQ5-F1
#
_entry.id   AF-A0A3M7EEQ5-F1
#
_cell.length_a   1.000
_cell.length_b   1.000
_cell.length_c   1.000
_cell.angle_alpha   90.00
_cell.angle_beta   90.00
_cell.angle_gamma   90.00
#
_symmetry.space_group_name_H-M   'P 1'
#
loop_
_entity.id
_entity.type
_entity.pdbx_description
1 polymer ?
#
loop_
_entity_poly.entity_id
_entity_poly.type
_entity_poly.pdbx_seq_one_letter_code
_entity_poly.pdbx_strand_id
1 'polypeptide(L)'
;MLPSPKTALLTLTTLFLGSTTSQTVYTGDTLQGYPIISSLDITDVPSNTISRFWLSPAEGQGGLPYFLPIFVARGSEESAHSGKRLSLSASIHGDELNPVAVVQKIFARLNETGRFPGSSSGERDRDDEARLLFNGTIIGLPTQNPQGNLLNQRNFFTSSSNGFFTNLNRVFPGVTIEEGGGLPDAYAAAIWNDVWGNTSNVDVAVDFHTLSTGSLGPLWCYADYRLDGVQRLAELLEPDMIKIDPGEPGSIETTWVEAGVPAITVEIGPGNIWNSTLINRTVDYAFRLMEDLQMFGGSAGQVVPDLSETYIVTNFSGTAVSYSGWAEVDVGVLEDVEEGQVIGRVYNSWGDKLEDLSAAVSGRVLDVLVDPAVEAGTGVVTIGYNATSSD
;
A
#
# COMPACT_ATOMS: atom_id res chain seq x y z
N MET A 1 -58.04 -51.75 22.51
CA MET A 1 -57.50 -51.38 21.19
C MET A 1 -56.48 -50.28 21.41
N LEU A 2 -55.19 -50.62 21.34
CA LEU A 2 -54.08 -49.67 21.41
C LEU A 2 -53.80 -49.13 19.99
N PRO A 3 -53.59 -47.82 19.77
CA PRO A 3 -53.07 -47.32 18.51
C PRO A 3 -51.53 -47.30 18.51
N SER A 4 -51.00 -47.70 17.36
CA SER A 4 -49.60 -47.80 16.93
C SER A 4 -48.78 -46.51 17.07
N PRO A 5 -47.46 -46.57 17.34
CA PRO A 5 -46.58 -45.41 17.30
C PRO A 5 -46.27 -45.01 15.84
N LYS A 6 -46.41 -43.72 15.53
CA LYS A 6 -45.98 -43.15 14.25
C LYS A 6 -44.46 -43.06 14.20
N THR A 7 -43.85 -43.76 13.26
CA THR A 7 -42.44 -43.62 12.89
C THR A 7 -42.22 -42.24 12.26
N ALA A 8 -41.42 -41.39 12.92
CA ALA A 8 -40.92 -40.15 12.31
C ALA A 8 -39.72 -40.52 11.42
N LEU A 9 -39.87 -40.35 10.11
CA LEU A 9 -38.79 -40.49 9.15
C LEU A 9 -37.98 -39.18 9.17
N LEU A 10 -36.80 -39.21 9.81
CA LEU A 10 -35.87 -38.10 9.80
C LEU A 10 -35.12 -38.12 8.45
N THR A 11 -35.53 -37.26 7.52
CA THR A 11 -34.82 -37.06 6.25
C THR A 11 -33.54 -36.29 6.55
N LEU A 12 -32.40 -36.99 6.60
CA LEU A 12 -31.09 -36.37 6.71
C LEU A 12 -30.74 -35.76 5.35
N THR A 13 -31.01 -34.45 5.18
CA THR A 13 -30.57 -33.71 4.00
C THR A 13 -29.09 -33.42 4.16
N THR A 14 -28.25 -34.24 3.54
CA THR A 14 -26.82 -33.97 3.41
C THR A 14 -26.65 -32.73 2.53
N LEU A 15 -26.39 -31.56 3.13
CA LEU A 15 -25.88 -30.41 2.37
C LEU A 15 -24.50 -30.79 1.86
N PHE A 16 -24.40 -31.08 0.57
CA PHE A 16 -23.11 -31.00 -0.11
C PHE A 16 -22.74 -29.51 -0.13
N LEU A 17 -21.84 -29.10 0.77
CA LEU A 17 -21.05 -27.90 0.60
C LEU A 17 -20.20 -28.13 -0.65
N GLY A 18 -20.72 -27.74 -1.82
CA GLY A 18 -19.89 -27.58 -3.00
C GLY A 18 -18.83 -26.55 -2.64
N SER A 19 -17.57 -26.97 -2.65
CA SER A 19 -16.46 -26.03 -2.69
C SER A 19 -16.65 -25.21 -3.97
N THR A 20 -17.15 -23.98 -3.84
CA THR A 20 -17.00 -23.00 -4.90
C THR A 20 -15.50 -22.82 -5.07
N THR A 21 -14.94 -23.48 -6.08
CA THR A 21 -13.59 -23.16 -6.55
C THR A 21 -13.69 -21.71 -7.00
N SER A 22 -13.10 -20.81 -6.23
CA SER A 22 -12.88 -19.43 -6.67
C SER A 22 -12.17 -19.49 -8.04
N GLN A 23 -12.57 -18.63 -8.95
CA GLN A 23 -12.06 -18.58 -10.32
C GLN A 23 -11.90 -17.13 -10.75
N THR A 24 -10.84 -16.84 -11.51
CA THR A 24 -10.68 -15.55 -12.18
C THR A 24 -11.82 -15.37 -13.16
N VAL A 25 -12.55 -14.26 -13.03
CA VAL A 25 -13.70 -13.94 -13.89
C VAL A 25 -13.25 -12.97 -14.97
N TYR A 26 -13.10 -13.47 -16.20
CA TYR A 26 -12.80 -12.67 -17.38
C TYR A 26 -14.09 -12.08 -17.96
N THR A 27 -14.07 -10.79 -18.30
CA THR A 27 -15.25 -10.14 -18.93
C THR A 27 -15.37 -10.48 -20.42
N GLY A 28 -14.29 -10.96 -21.04
CA GLY A 28 -14.18 -11.20 -22.47
C GLY A 28 -13.62 -10.01 -23.26
N ASP A 29 -13.50 -8.84 -22.63
CA ASP A 29 -12.96 -7.63 -23.25
C ASP A 29 -11.45 -7.48 -23.01
N THR A 30 -10.83 -6.59 -23.80
CA THR A 30 -9.43 -6.20 -23.64
C THR A 30 -9.26 -4.69 -23.71
N LEU A 31 -8.28 -4.17 -22.98
CA LEU A 31 -7.88 -2.76 -23.01
C LEU A 31 -6.36 -2.67 -23.13
N GLN A 32 -5.87 -1.91 -24.12
CA GLN A 32 -4.43 -1.80 -24.44
C GLN A 32 -3.73 -3.16 -24.64
N GLY A 33 -4.48 -4.16 -25.15
CA GLY A 33 -3.96 -5.51 -25.39
C GLY A 33 -3.97 -6.44 -24.18
N TYR A 34 -4.49 -6.01 -23.02
CA TYR A 34 -4.59 -6.82 -21.81
C TYR A 34 -6.04 -7.17 -21.48
N PRO A 35 -6.31 -8.39 -20.98
CA PRO A 35 -7.64 -8.82 -20.59
C PRO A 35 -8.21 -7.97 -19.45
N ILE A 36 -9.53 -7.74 -19.49
CA ILE A 36 -10.28 -7.17 -18.39
C ILE A 36 -10.88 -8.31 -17.55
N ILE A 37 -10.73 -8.21 -16.23
CA ILE A 37 -11.28 -9.14 -15.24
C ILE A 37 -12.22 -8.38 -14.29
N SER A 38 -13.22 -9.08 -13.74
CA SER A 38 -14.05 -8.57 -12.65
C SER A 38 -13.68 -9.19 -11.31
N SER A 39 -12.94 -10.31 -11.30
CA SER A 39 -12.39 -10.92 -10.09
C SER A 39 -11.15 -11.74 -10.42
N LEU A 40 -10.21 -11.81 -9.49
CA LEU A 40 -8.91 -12.46 -9.59
C LEU A 40 -8.85 -13.66 -8.65
N ASP A 41 -8.53 -14.82 -9.21
CA ASP A 41 -8.00 -15.96 -8.47
C ASP A 41 -6.58 -16.24 -8.95
N ILE A 42 -5.60 -16.12 -8.05
CA ILE A 42 -4.20 -16.31 -8.40
C ILE A 42 -3.88 -17.72 -8.92
N THR A 43 -4.72 -18.72 -8.61
CA THR A 43 -4.55 -20.11 -9.06
C THR A 43 -4.92 -20.32 -10.53
N ASP A 44 -5.62 -19.35 -11.15
CA ASP A 44 -5.96 -19.37 -12.58
C ASP A 44 -4.96 -18.57 -13.45
N VAL A 45 -4.07 -17.80 -12.82
CA VAL A 45 -3.06 -17.01 -13.55
C VAL A 45 -2.00 -17.95 -14.13
N PRO A 46 -1.56 -17.79 -15.40
CA PRO A 46 -0.54 -18.65 -15.98
C PRO A 46 0.72 -18.78 -15.12
N SER A 47 1.17 -20.01 -14.90
CA SER A 47 2.41 -20.27 -14.15
C SER A 47 3.63 -19.70 -14.89
N ASN A 48 4.69 -19.39 -14.13
CA ASN A 48 5.99 -18.93 -14.62
C ASN A 48 5.87 -17.68 -15.52
N THR A 49 4.89 -16.83 -15.26
CA THR A 49 4.53 -15.70 -16.12
C THR A 49 4.30 -14.44 -15.29
N ILE A 50 4.65 -13.29 -15.86
CA ILE A 50 4.18 -11.98 -15.41
C ILE A 50 2.98 -11.60 -16.28
N SER A 51 1.79 -11.83 -15.76
CA SER A 51 0.53 -11.48 -16.42
C SER A 51 0.12 -10.04 -16.10
N ARG A 52 -0.62 -9.43 -17.01
CA ARG A 52 -1.17 -8.08 -16.88
C ARG A 52 -2.67 -8.13 -17.15
N PHE A 53 -3.43 -7.49 -16.27
CA PHE A 53 -4.88 -7.40 -16.34
C PHE A 53 -5.34 -5.97 -16.11
N TRP A 54 -6.58 -5.70 -16.50
CA TRP A 54 -7.34 -4.57 -15.98
C TRP A 54 -8.47 -5.10 -15.09
N LEU A 55 -8.63 -4.56 -13.89
CA LEU A 55 -9.85 -4.74 -13.10
C LEU A 55 -10.81 -3.60 -13.40
N SER A 56 -12.10 -3.90 -13.50
CA SER A 56 -13.15 -2.89 -13.40
C SER A 56 -13.83 -2.92 -12.03
N PRO A 57 -13.34 -2.16 -11.04
CA PRO A 57 -13.88 -2.21 -9.66
C PRO A 57 -15.25 -1.54 -9.52
N ALA A 58 -15.58 -0.60 -10.40
CA ALA A 58 -16.87 0.08 -10.42
C ALA A 58 -17.06 0.82 -11.75
N GLU A 59 -18.27 1.33 -11.95
CA GLU A 59 -18.65 2.18 -13.08
C GLU A 59 -19.02 3.59 -12.60
N GLY A 60 -18.56 4.60 -13.34
CA GLY A 60 -18.91 5.99 -13.14
C GLY A 60 -20.17 6.41 -13.91
N GLN A 61 -20.29 7.72 -14.13
CA GLN A 61 -21.45 8.30 -14.81
C GLN A 61 -21.57 7.77 -16.25
N GLY A 62 -22.79 7.41 -16.64
CA GLY A 62 -23.07 6.82 -17.95
C GLY A 62 -22.70 5.34 -18.07
N GLY A 63 -22.39 4.65 -16.97
CA GLY A 63 -21.94 3.26 -16.98
C GLY A 63 -20.52 3.11 -17.52
N LEU A 64 -19.69 4.16 -17.39
CA LEU A 64 -18.31 4.12 -17.87
C LEU A 64 -17.44 3.38 -16.84
N PRO A 65 -16.83 2.24 -17.19
CA PRO A 65 -16.00 1.49 -16.26
C PRO A 65 -14.75 2.28 -15.86
N TYR A 66 -14.41 2.22 -14.58
CA TYR A 66 -13.05 2.50 -14.16
C TYR A 66 -12.17 1.29 -14.46
N PHE A 67 -10.89 1.54 -14.72
CA PHE A 67 -9.92 0.49 -15.01
C PHE A 67 -8.70 0.63 -14.11
N LEU A 68 -8.38 -0.45 -13.40
CA LEU A 68 -7.19 -0.56 -12.57
C LEU A 68 -6.20 -1.53 -13.19
N PRO A 69 -4.96 -1.11 -13.49
CA PRO A 69 -3.93 -2.01 -13.98
C PRO A 69 -3.50 -2.95 -12.85
N ILE A 70 -3.36 -4.23 -13.16
CA ILE A 70 -2.87 -5.25 -12.24
C ILE A 70 -1.75 -6.02 -12.92
N PHE A 71 -0.64 -6.18 -12.21
CA PHE A 71 0.38 -7.17 -12.54
C PHE A 71 0.21 -8.40 -11.63
N VAL A 72 0.41 -9.59 -12.19
CA VAL A 72 0.53 -10.81 -11.39
C VAL A 72 1.76 -11.59 -11.85
N ALA A 73 2.76 -11.70 -10.97
CA ALA A 73 3.92 -12.56 -11.19
C ALA A 73 3.70 -13.86 -10.43
N ARG A 74 3.43 -14.96 -11.14
CA ARG A 74 3.21 -16.29 -10.54
C ARG A 74 4.36 -17.22 -10.86
N GLY A 75 4.85 -17.91 -9.84
CA GLY A 75 5.79 -19.02 -9.97
C GLY A 75 5.22 -20.25 -10.66
N SER A 76 5.71 -21.44 -10.32
CA SER A 76 5.21 -22.70 -10.85
C SER A 76 3.72 -22.93 -10.51
N GLU A 77 3.13 -23.96 -11.10
CA GLU A 77 1.76 -24.38 -10.75
C GLU A 77 1.61 -24.60 -9.24
N GLU A 78 2.58 -25.28 -8.63
CA GLU A 78 2.65 -25.58 -7.19
C GLU A 78 2.84 -24.33 -6.31
N SER A 79 3.50 -23.29 -6.84
CA SER A 79 3.77 -22.05 -6.10
C SER A 79 2.50 -21.32 -5.65
N ALA A 80 1.35 -21.52 -6.32
CA ALA A 80 0.09 -20.90 -5.91
C ALA A 80 -0.48 -21.49 -4.60
N HIS A 81 -0.04 -22.68 -4.22
CA HIS A 81 -0.50 -23.39 -3.02
C HIS A 81 0.56 -23.48 -1.92
N SER A 82 1.84 -23.51 -2.30
CA SER A 82 2.97 -23.71 -1.37
C SER A 82 3.80 -22.45 -1.13
N GLY A 83 3.72 -21.48 -2.03
CA GLY A 83 4.50 -20.24 -1.98
C GLY A 83 3.77 -19.10 -1.29
N LYS A 84 4.54 -18.09 -0.86
CA LYS A 84 3.99 -16.87 -0.26
C LYS A 84 3.29 -16.00 -1.29
N ARG A 85 2.26 -15.27 -0.86
CA ARG A 85 1.49 -14.35 -1.68
C ARG A 85 1.70 -12.92 -1.20
N LEU A 86 2.37 -12.10 -2.01
CA LEU A 86 2.74 -10.72 -1.67
C LEU A 86 1.90 -9.73 -2.48
N SER A 87 1.23 -8.79 -1.79
CA SER A 87 0.60 -7.64 -2.43
C SER A 87 1.49 -6.41 -2.36
N LEU A 88 1.64 -5.70 -3.47
CA LEU A 88 2.36 -4.44 -3.61
C LEU A 88 1.41 -3.42 -4.24
N SER A 89 0.86 -2.52 -3.43
CA SER A 89 -0.12 -1.54 -3.88
C SER A 89 0.45 -0.12 -3.83
N ALA A 90 -0.03 0.74 -4.73
CA ALA A 90 0.48 2.08 -4.91
C ALA A 90 -0.63 3.05 -5.33
N SER A 91 -0.39 4.34 -5.06
CA SER A 91 -1.22 5.45 -5.55
C SER A 91 -2.72 5.24 -5.29
N ILE A 92 -3.04 4.93 -4.03
CA ILE A 92 -4.39 5.11 -3.49
C ILE A 92 -4.71 6.60 -3.36
N HIS A 93 -3.67 7.41 -3.17
CA HIS A 93 -3.72 8.83 -3.39
C HIS A 93 -3.16 9.21 -4.76
N GLY A 94 -3.84 10.15 -5.43
CA GLY A 94 -3.57 10.45 -6.83
C GLY A 94 -2.32 11.30 -7.09
N ASP A 95 -1.84 12.02 -6.08
CA ASP A 95 -0.65 12.89 -6.14
C ASP A 95 0.63 12.20 -5.61
N GLU A 96 0.53 10.94 -5.20
CA GLU A 96 1.63 10.15 -4.64
C GLU A 96 2.22 9.20 -5.70
N LEU A 97 3.14 9.74 -6.50
CA LEU A 97 3.54 9.09 -7.76
C LEU A 97 4.80 8.21 -7.66
N ASN A 98 5.72 8.45 -6.71
CA ASN A 98 6.91 7.59 -6.50
C ASN A 98 6.54 6.09 -6.40
N PRO A 99 5.52 5.69 -5.61
CA PRO A 99 4.96 4.34 -5.57
C PRO A 99 4.65 3.70 -6.92
N VAL A 100 4.12 4.46 -7.88
CA VAL A 100 3.77 3.98 -9.23
C VAL A 100 5.03 3.44 -9.92
N ALA A 101 6.13 4.21 -9.86
CA ALA A 101 7.40 3.81 -10.44
C ALA A 101 8.03 2.64 -9.69
N VAL A 102 7.87 2.55 -8.38
CA VAL A 102 8.36 1.42 -7.57
C VAL A 102 7.73 0.12 -8.04
N VAL A 103 6.39 0.04 -8.10
CA VAL A 103 5.71 -1.17 -8.58
C VAL A 103 6.14 -1.52 -10.01
N GLN A 104 6.15 -0.55 -10.92
CA GLN A 104 6.58 -0.78 -12.31
C GLN A 104 8.01 -1.31 -12.41
N LYS A 105 8.95 -0.74 -11.65
CA LYS A 105 10.37 -1.15 -11.64
C LYS A 105 10.56 -2.52 -11.00
N ILE A 106 9.78 -2.88 -9.99
CA ILE A 106 9.81 -4.23 -9.40
C ILE A 106 9.49 -5.27 -10.48
N PHE A 107 8.37 -5.09 -11.19
CA PHE A 107 7.97 -6.02 -12.25
C PHE A 107 8.91 -6.00 -13.46
N ALA A 108 9.47 -4.84 -13.82
CA ALA A 108 10.52 -4.76 -14.85
C ALA A 108 11.78 -5.53 -14.44
N ARG A 109 12.26 -5.33 -13.20
CA ARG A 109 13.46 -6.02 -12.68
C ARG A 109 13.23 -7.53 -12.53
N LEU A 110 12.03 -7.98 -12.15
CA LEU A 110 11.68 -9.40 -12.18
C LEU A 110 11.81 -9.97 -13.59
N ASN A 111 11.32 -9.24 -14.60
CA ASN A 111 11.40 -9.64 -16.00
C ASN A 111 12.82 -9.57 -16.61
N GLU A 112 13.70 -8.70 -16.11
CA GLU A 112 15.03 -8.47 -16.69
C GLU A 112 16.13 -9.34 -16.05
N THR A 113 16.10 -9.48 -14.72
CA THR A 113 17.18 -10.14 -13.96
C THR A 113 17.30 -11.64 -14.17
N GLY A 114 16.32 -12.25 -14.83
CA GLY A 114 16.30 -13.68 -15.03
C GLY A 114 16.01 -14.50 -13.78
N ARG A 115 15.88 -13.89 -12.59
CA ARG A 115 15.53 -14.61 -11.35
C ARG A 115 14.09 -15.15 -11.36
N PHE A 116 13.25 -14.58 -12.22
CA PHE A 116 11.89 -15.05 -12.47
C PHE A 116 11.84 -15.94 -13.74
N PRO A 117 11.18 -17.11 -13.70
CA PRO A 117 11.11 -18.06 -14.82
C PRO A 117 10.58 -17.49 -16.15
N GLY A 118 9.69 -16.50 -16.11
CA GLY A 118 9.10 -15.85 -17.29
C GLY A 118 9.87 -14.66 -17.86
N SER A 119 11.14 -14.50 -17.48
CA SER A 119 12.00 -13.38 -17.88
C SER A 119 12.35 -13.39 -19.37
N SER A 120 12.36 -12.21 -20.01
CA SER A 120 12.68 -12.04 -21.43
C SER A 120 14.18 -12.01 -21.75
N SER A 121 15.08 -12.12 -20.77
CA SER A 121 16.54 -12.17 -21.03
C SER A 121 16.94 -13.55 -21.56
N GLY A 122 16.97 -13.64 -22.89
CA GLY A 122 17.09 -14.87 -23.70
C GLY A 122 18.48 -15.51 -23.80
N GLU A 123 19.25 -15.57 -22.72
CA GLU A 123 20.41 -16.46 -22.64
C GLU A 123 20.39 -17.17 -21.29
N ARG A 124 20.10 -18.48 -21.29
CA ARG A 124 20.57 -19.37 -20.22
C ARG A 124 20.65 -20.80 -20.71
N ASP A 125 21.80 -21.41 -20.41
CA ASP A 125 22.13 -22.79 -20.70
C ASP A 125 21.11 -23.74 -20.08
N ARG A 126 20.73 -24.75 -20.87
CA ARG A 126 19.67 -25.72 -20.57
C ARG A 126 20.00 -26.69 -19.43
N ASP A 127 21.19 -26.61 -18.85
CA ASP A 127 21.69 -27.58 -17.88
C ASP A 127 21.56 -27.12 -16.40
N ASP A 128 21.02 -25.91 -16.15
CA ASP A 128 20.74 -25.35 -14.82
C ASP A 128 19.30 -25.64 -14.32
N GLU A 129 18.75 -26.81 -14.68
CA GLU A 129 17.38 -27.26 -14.34
C GLU A 129 17.07 -27.28 -12.82
N ALA A 130 18.06 -27.09 -11.94
CA ALA A 130 17.89 -27.30 -10.51
C ALA A 130 17.45 -26.09 -9.65
N ARG A 131 17.57 -24.80 -10.04
CA ARG A 131 17.50 -23.71 -9.00
C ARG A 131 16.89 -22.32 -9.30
N LEU A 132 16.10 -22.10 -10.35
CA LEU A 132 15.37 -20.83 -10.53
C LEU A 132 13.87 -20.93 -10.18
N LEU A 133 13.53 -21.65 -9.12
CA LEU A 133 12.13 -21.76 -8.67
C LEU A 133 11.73 -20.46 -7.97
N PHE A 134 10.87 -19.68 -8.63
CA PHE A 134 10.12 -18.63 -7.94
C PHE A 134 8.97 -19.30 -7.17
N ASN A 135 9.03 -19.34 -5.84
CA ASN A 135 8.01 -19.96 -5.00
C ASN A 135 7.08 -18.93 -4.36
N GLY A 136 6.14 -18.43 -5.14
CA GLY A 136 5.11 -17.54 -4.64
C GLY A 136 4.31 -16.89 -5.75
N THR A 137 3.51 -15.90 -5.35
CA THR A 137 2.78 -15.00 -6.24
C THR A 137 2.95 -13.56 -5.75
N ILE A 138 3.14 -12.63 -6.68
CA ILE A 138 3.14 -11.19 -6.39
C ILE A 138 2.00 -10.54 -7.17
N ILE A 139 1.15 -9.81 -6.46
CA ILE A 139 0.10 -8.95 -7.04
C ILE A 139 0.60 -7.50 -6.95
N GLY A 140 0.64 -6.81 -8.08
CA GLY A 140 1.05 -5.42 -8.17
C GLY A 140 -0.08 -4.52 -8.65
N LEU A 141 -0.45 -3.51 -7.86
CA LEU A 141 -1.39 -2.47 -8.24
C LEU A 141 -0.62 -1.13 -8.32
N PRO A 142 -0.08 -0.74 -9.49
CA PRO A 142 0.72 0.49 -9.61
C PRO A 142 -0.14 1.75 -9.46
N THR A 143 -1.46 1.67 -9.65
CA THR A 143 -2.40 2.78 -9.48
C THR A 143 -3.71 2.23 -8.94
N GLN A 144 -4.21 2.79 -7.84
CA GLN A 144 -5.50 2.42 -7.25
C GLN A 144 -6.55 3.53 -7.36
N ASN A 145 -6.14 4.78 -7.58
CA ASN A 145 -7.05 5.92 -7.67
C ASN A 145 -6.88 6.67 -9.00
N PRO A 146 -7.36 6.12 -10.12
CA PRO A 146 -7.19 6.74 -11.44
C PRO A 146 -7.88 8.11 -11.53
N GLN A 147 -8.94 8.36 -10.76
CA GLN A 147 -9.59 9.68 -10.70
C GLN A 147 -8.70 10.73 -10.02
N GLY A 148 -8.11 10.36 -8.88
CA GLY A 148 -7.11 11.20 -8.20
C GLY A 148 -5.92 11.47 -9.12
N ASN A 149 -5.38 10.44 -9.79
CA ASN A 149 -4.27 10.61 -10.74
C ASN A 149 -4.64 11.56 -11.89
N LEU A 150 -5.83 11.39 -12.49
CA LEU A 150 -6.31 12.23 -13.59
C LEU A 150 -6.41 13.71 -13.20
N LEU A 151 -6.89 13.97 -11.98
CA LEU A 151 -7.07 15.33 -11.47
C LEU A 151 -5.80 15.90 -10.82
N ASN A 152 -4.75 15.08 -10.68
CA ASN A 152 -3.60 15.36 -9.83
C ASN A 152 -4.03 15.79 -8.41
N GLN A 153 -4.89 14.97 -7.80
CA GLN A 153 -5.47 15.20 -6.48
C GLN A 153 -5.26 13.98 -5.60
N ARG A 154 -5.04 14.21 -4.30
CA ARG A 154 -4.92 13.16 -3.29
C ARG A 154 -6.12 12.22 -3.30
N ASN A 155 -7.32 12.76 -3.36
CA ASN A 155 -8.55 12.03 -3.07
C ASN A 155 -9.32 11.61 -4.34
N PHE A 156 -10.15 10.58 -4.21
CA PHE A 156 -11.04 10.10 -5.28
C PHE A 156 -12.21 11.06 -5.48
N PHE A 157 -12.46 11.45 -6.73
CA PHE A 157 -13.51 12.40 -7.08
C PHE A 157 -14.80 11.68 -7.49
N THR A 158 -15.91 12.10 -6.89
CA THR A 158 -17.27 11.75 -7.34
C THR A 158 -17.97 13.03 -7.79
N SER A 159 -18.73 13.01 -8.89
CA SER A 159 -19.29 14.23 -9.50
C SER A 159 -20.69 14.62 -9.01
N SER A 160 -21.36 13.78 -8.22
CA SER A 160 -22.69 14.07 -7.69
C SER A 160 -22.68 15.32 -6.79
N SER A 161 -23.77 16.08 -6.81
CA SER A 161 -24.00 17.28 -5.97
C SER A 161 -22.86 18.31 -5.97
N ASN A 162 -22.35 18.65 -7.17
CA ASN A 162 -21.23 19.58 -7.41
C ASN A 162 -19.83 19.03 -7.12
N GLY A 163 -19.73 17.77 -6.73
CA GLY A 163 -18.47 17.07 -6.61
C GLY A 163 -17.99 16.93 -5.18
N PHE A 164 -17.46 15.76 -4.84
CA PHE A 164 -16.84 15.45 -3.55
C PHE A 164 -15.56 14.67 -3.73
N PHE A 165 -14.61 14.94 -2.84
CA PHE A 165 -13.37 14.21 -2.71
C PHE A 165 -13.46 13.26 -1.51
N THR A 166 -13.25 11.98 -1.76
CA THR A 166 -13.21 10.94 -0.72
C THR A 166 -11.80 10.40 -0.63
N ASN A 167 -11.25 10.34 0.58
CA ASN A 167 -10.00 9.62 0.81
C ASN A 167 -10.30 8.12 0.79
N LEU A 168 -9.86 7.40 -0.26
CA LEU A 168 -10.07 5.96 -0.35
C LEU A 168 -9.33 5.19 0.75
N ASN A 169 -8.21 5.72 1.25
CA ASN A 169 -7.47 5.12 2.34
C ASN A 169 -8.11 5.36 3.72
N ARG A 170 -9.43 5.61 3.77
CA ARG A 170 -10.26 5.73 4.98
C ARG A 170 -11.57 4.95 4.87
N VAL A 171 -11.74 4.16 3.80
CA VAL A 171 -13.00 3.43 3.53
C VAL A 171 -12.80 1.93 3.36
N PHE A 172 -11.57 1.39 3.43
CA PHE A 172 -11.37 -0.06 3.37
C PHE A 172 -11.96 -0.76 4.63
N PRO A 173 -12.45 -2.01 4.51
CA PRO A 173 -12.51 -2.87 3.32
C PRO A 173 -13.63 -2.49 2.32
N GLY A 174 -14.36 -1.40 2.56
CA GLY A 174 -15.46 -0.94 1.71
C GLY A 174 -16.81 -1.54 2.07
N VAL A 175 -17.83 -1.14 1.33
CA VAL A 175 -19.21 -1.65 1.42
C VAL A 175 -19.73 -1.81 0.01
N THR A 176 -20.30 -2.97 -0.32
CA THR A 176 -20.82 -3.23 -1.68
C THR A 176 -22.04 -2.37 -2.00
N ILE A 177 -22.38 -2.19 -3.28
CA ILE A 177 -23.59 -1.46 -3.69
C ILE A 177 -24.84 -2.16 -3.17
N GLU A 178 -24.85 -3.49 -3.19
CA GLU A 178 -25.93 -4.34 -2.68
C GLU A 178 -26.17 -4.14 -1.18
N GLU A 179 -25.11 -3.84 -0.42
CA GLU A 179 -25.15 -3.54 1.01
C GLU A 179 -25.40 -2.04 1.32
N GLY A 180 -25.50 -1.21 0.28
CA GLY A 180 -25.79 0.22 0.39
C GLY A 180 -24.56 1.14 0.42
N GLY A 181 -23.39 0.65 0.03
CA GLY A 181 -22.18 1.45 -0.13
C GLY A 181 -22.31 2.50 -1.22
N GLY A 182 -21.63 3.64 -1.04
CA GLY A 182 -21.47 4.63 -2.10
C GLY A 182 -20.46 4.15 -3.15
N LEU A 183 -20.29 4.93 -4.23
CA LEU A 183 -19.30 4.60 -5.27
C LEU A 183 -17.87 4.39 -4.71
N PRO A 184 -17.32 5.26 -3.82
CA PRO A 184 -16.00 5.04 -3.24
C PRO A 184 -15.91 3.79 -2.36
N ASP A 185 -16.95 3.51 -1.56
CA ASP A 185 -17.00 2.34 -0.68
C ASP A 185 -17.06 1.04 -1.49
N ALA A 186 -17.91 1.00 -2.52
CA ALA A 186 -18.05 -0.16 -3.39
C ALA A 186 -16.78 -0.39 -4.23
N TYR A 187 -16.12 0.70 -4.63
CA TYR A 187 -14.83 0.64 -5.30
C TYR A 187 -13.76 -0.02 -4.42
N ALA A 188 -13.66 0.38 -3.15
CA ALA A 188 -12.77 -0.25 -2.19
C ALA A 188 -13.14 -1.71 -1.91
N ALA A 189 -14.44 -2.00 -1.80
CA ALA A 189 -14.97 -3.36 -1.64
C ALA A 189 -14.59 -4.27 -2.80
N ALA A 190 -14.64 -3.77 -4.04
CA ALA A 190 -14.21 -4.53 -5.20
C ALA A 190 -12.70 -4.82 -5.19
N ILE A 191 -11.85 -3.86 -4.81
CA ILE A 191 -10.41 -4.15 -4.66
C ILE A 191 -10.19 -5.23 -3.59
N TRP A 192 -10.82 -5.05 -2.43
CA TRP A 192 -10.67 -5.96 -1.29
C TRP A 192 -11.14 -7.38 -1.60
N ASN A 193 -12.34 -7.52 -2.17
CA ASN A 193 -12.95 -8.82 -2.43
C ASN A 193 -12.46 -9.44 -3.74
N ASP A 194 -12.36 -8.66 -4.81
CA ASP A 194 -12.16 -9.17 -6.16
C ASP A 194 -10.70 -9.18 -6.62
N VAL A 195 -9.79 -8.44 -5.97
CA VAL A 195 -8.34 -8.56 -6.25
C VAL A 195 -7.65 -9.31 -5.13
N TRP A 196 -7.87 -8.86 -3.90
CA TRP A 196 -7.22 -9.42 -2.73
C TRP A 196 -7.94 -10.66 -2.17
N GLY A 197 -9.13 -10.99 -2.71
CA GLY A 197 -9.84 -12.23 -2.41
C GLY A 197 -10.44 -12.26 -1.01
N ASN A 198 -10.70 -11.08 -0.41
CA ASN A 198 -10.95 -10.96 1.02
C ASN A 198 -9.87 -11.73 1.81
N THR A 199 -8.62 -11.34 1.56
CA THR A 199 -7.37 -11.98 2.02
C THR A 199 -7.00 -13.32 1.40
N SER A 200 -7.86 -13.99 0.64
CA SER A 200 -7.54 -15.33 0.10
C SER A 200 -6.38 -15.33 -0.90
N ASN A 201 -6.03 -14.17 -1.47
CA ASN A 201 -4.96 -14.03 -2.46
C ASN A 201 -3.67 -13.44 -1.89
N VAL A 202 -3.59 -13.12 -0.59
CA VAL A 202 -2.48 -12.35 -0.01
C VAL A 202 -2.13 -12.87 1.38
N ASP A 203 -0.85 -13.14 1.62
CA ASP A 203 -0.31 -13.52 2.92
C ASP A 203 0.49 -12.39 3.59
N VAL A 204 0.96 -11.42 2.79
CA VAL A 204 1.77 -10.27 3.22
C VAL A 204 1.45 -9.09 2.28
N ALA A 205 1.33 -7.88 2.81
CA ALA A 205 1.04 -6.70 2.00
C ALA A 205 2.01 -5.53 2.29
N VAL A 206 2.28 -4.73 1.25
CA VAL A 206 2.95 -3.44 1.38
C VAL A 206 2.16 -2.42 0.58
N ASP A 207 1.72 -1.36 1.25
CA ASP A 207 1.03 -0.24 0.62
C ASP A 207 1.98 0.96 0.54
N PHE A 208 2.33 1.34 -0.68
CA PHE A 208 3.30 2.40 -0.97
C PHE A 208 2.59 3.75 -1.13
N HIS A 209 3.04 4.71 -0.33
CA HIS A 209 2.61 6.11 -0.29
C HIS A 209 3.78 7.06 -0.55
N THR A 210 3.46 8.34 -0.63
CA THR A 210 4.38 9.44 -0.35
C THR A 210 3.69 10.40 0.60
N LEU A 211 4.43 11.39 1.12
CA LEU A 211 3.76 12.57 1.64
C LEU A 211 2.90 13.20 0.52
N SER A 212 1.84 13.92 0.89
CA SER A 212 1.09 14.69 -0.11
C SER A 212 1.97 15.77 -0.74
N THR A 213 1.50 16.32 -1.86
CA THR A 213 2.10 17.50 -2.50
C THR A 213 2.34 18.62 -1.49
N GLY A 214 3.47 19.31 -1.64
CA GLY A 214 3.81 20.46 -0.79
C GLY A 214 4.62 20.11 0.46
N SER A 215 5.04 18.85 0.63
CA SER A 215 5.89 18.43 1.75
C SER A 215 7.11 17.62 1.30
N LEU A 216 8.20 17.71 2.08
CA LEU A 216 9.39 16.87 1.94
C LEU A 216 9.47 15.89 3.10
N GLY A 217 9.96 14.67 2.81
CA GLY A 217 10.15 13.61 3.80
C GLY A 217 11.15 12.56 3.34
N PRO A 218 11.54 11.65 4.24
CA PRO A 218 12.53 10.61 3.98
C PRO A 218 11.85 9.33 3.48
N LEU A 219 12.59 8.20 3.46
CA LEU A 219 11.97 6.88 3.41
C LEU A 219 11.56 6.48 4.82
N TRP A 220 10.29 6.24 5.08
CA TRP A 220 9.81 5.81 6.39
C TRP A 220 8.59 4.89 6.31
N CYS A 221 8.16 4.33 7.43
CA CYS A 221 6.95 3.52 7.46
C CYS A 221 6.16 3.64 8.78
N TYR A 222 4.85 3.39 8.67
CA TYR A 222 4.01 3.01 9.80
C TYR A 222 4.01 1.50 9.95
N ALA A 223 4.04 1.04 11.20
CA ALA A 223 4.06 -0.39 11.49
C ALA A 223 3.40 -0.72 12.84
N ASP A 224 2.31 -1.48 12.78
CA ASP A 224 1.70 -2.07 13.98
C ASP A 224 2.46 -3.31 14.44
N TYR A 225 3.41 -3.11 15.36
CA TYR A 225 4.22 -4.20 15.92
C TYR A 225 3.42 -5.19 16.78
N ARG A 226 2.13 -4.96 17.03
CA ARG A 226 1.28 -5.90 17.78
C ARG A 226 0.95 -7.16 16.97
N LEU A 227 1.00 -7.09 15.63
CA LEU A 227 0.80 -8.24 14.76
C LEU A 227 2.13 -8.87 14.35
N ASP A 228 2.23 -10.19 14.56
CA ASP A 228 3.42 -10.97 14.19
C ASP A 228 3.77 -10.79 12.71
N GLY A 229 5.05 -10.54 12.44
CA GLY A 229 5.59 -10.33 11.09
C GLY A 229 5.67 -8.86 10.66
N VAL A 230 4.85 -7.96 11.19
CA VAL A 230 4.87 -6.53 10.80
C VAL A 230 6.21 -5.85 11.12
N GLN A 231 6.77 -6.11 12.30
CA GLN A 231 8.12 -5.62 12.66
C GLN A 231 9.17 -6.04 11.63
N ARG A 232 9.11 -7.30 11.19
CA ARG A 232 10.06 -7.83 10.20
C ARG A 232 9.94 -7.10 8.86
N LEU A 233 8.72 -6.80 8.41
CA LEU A 233 8.49 -6.03 7.19
C LEU A 233 9.09 -4.62 7.28
N ALA A 234 8.86 -3.96 8.42
CA ALA A 234 9.34 -2.60 8.67
C ALA A 234 10.87 -2.52 8.74
N GLU A 235 11.53 -3.50 9.37
CA GLU A 235 12.99 -3.51 9.49
C GLU A 235 13.69 -3.85 8.16
N LEU A 236 13.13 -4.77 7.35
CA LEU A 236 13.69 -5.10 6.03
C LEU A 236 13.72 -3.91 5.05
N LEU A 237 12.89 -2.90 5.30
CA LEU A 237 12.85 -1.66 4.52
C LEU A 237 14.16 -0.87 4.65
N GLU A 238 14.87 -0.99 5.78
CA GLU A 238 15.99 -0.12 6.14
C GLU A 238 15.61 1.38 5.97
N PRO A 239 14.50 1.80 6.60
CA PRO A 239 14.02 3.17 6.47
C PRO A 239 14.86 4.12 7.31
N ASP A 240 14.72 5.41 7.03
CA ASP A 240 15.31 6.47 7.84
C ASP A 240 14.54 6.64 9.16
N MET A 241 13.23 6.31 9.18
CA MET A 241 12.39 6.31 10.39
C MET A 241 11.35 5.17 10.37
N ILE A 242 11.07 4.58 11.53
CA ILE A 242 9.92 3.68 11.74
C ILE A 242 9.03 4.30 12.81
N LYS A 243 7.74 4.48 12.48
CA LYS A 243 6.72 4.84 13.46
C LYS A 243 5.96 3.59 13.89
N ILE A 244 6.18 3.17 15.14
CA ILE A 244 5.38 2.14 15.78
C ILE A 244 4.05 2.76 16.18
N ASP A 245 2.96 2.31 15.56
CA ASP A 245 1.64 2.92 15.70
C ASP A 245 0.54 1.87 15.48
N PRO A 246 -0.62 1.96 16.16
CA PRO A 246 -1.73 1.04 15.95
C PRO A 246 -2.41 1.13 14.59
N GLY A 247 -2.08 2.12 13.76
CA GLY A 247 -2.68 2.33 12.45
C GLY A 247 -3.92 3.21 12.48
N GLU A 248 -4.42 3.55 11.30
CA GLU A 248 -5.59 4.40 11.08
C GLU A 248 -6.75 3.56 10.50
N PRO A 249 -7.91 3.49 11.18
CA PRO A 249 -9.06 2.73 10.70
C PRO A 249 -9.46 3.10 9.27
N GLY A 250 -9.76 2.07 8.49
CA GLY A 250 -10.14 2.21 7.08
C GLY A 250 -9.00 2.46 6.11
N SER A 251 -7.75 2.54 6.59
CA SER A 251 -6.57 2.47 5.73
C SER A 251 -6.31 1.04 5.25
N ILE A 252 -5.65 0.90 4.09
CA ILE A 252 -5.31 -0.40 3.51
C ILE A 252 -4.47 -1.22 4.48
N GLU A 253 -3.41 -0.63 5.03
CA GLU A 253 -2.52 -1.30 5.99
C GLU A 253 -3.27 -1.80 7.23
N THR A 254 -4.04 -0.93 7.88
CA THR A 254 -4.74 -1.29 9.10
C THR A 254 -5.82 -2.33 8.82
N THR A 255 -6.52 -2.25 7.68
CA THR A 255 -7.51 -3.26 7.28
C THR A 255 -6.88 -4.64 7.10
N TRP A 256 -5.67 -4.72 6.53
CA TRP A 256 -4.92 -5.97 6.44
C TRP A 256 -4.51 -6.52 7.81
N VAL A 257 -3.97 -5.64 8.66
CA VAL A 257 -3.52 -6.00 10.01
C VAL A 257 -4.71 -6.53 10.84
N GLU A 258 -5.86 -5.85 10.79
CA GLU A 258 -7.09 -6.29 11.46
C GLU A 258 -7.61 -7.64 10.93
N ALA A 259 -7.37 -7.94 9.65
CA ALA A 259 -7.67 -9.22 9.03
C ALA A 259 -6.61 -10.31 9.31
N GLY A 260 -5.56 -10.00 10.09
CA GLY A 260 -4.50 -10.93 10.47
C GLY A 260 -3.41 -11.13 9.42
N VAL A 261 -3.33 -10.27 8.41
CA VAL A 261 -2.28 -10.28 7.38
C VAL A 261 -1.25 -9.20 7.70
N PRO A 262 0.04 -9.55 7.90
CA PRO A 262 1.06 -8.56 8.19
C PRO A 262 1.21 -7.59 7.02
N ALA A 263 1.09 -6.30 7.32
CA ALA A 263 1.22 -5.23 6.35
C ALA A 263 1.95 -4.02 6.94
N ILE A 264 2.51 -3.17 6.07
CA ILE A 264 3.05 -1.85 6.43
C ILE A 264 2.66 -0.81 5.37
N THR A 265 2.55 0.45 5.81
CA THR A 265 2.52 1.60 4.92
C THR A 265 3.93 2.16 4.78
N VAL A 266 4.42 2.27 3.56
CA VAL A 266 5.76 2.80 3.25
C VAL A 266 5.64 4.15 2.57
N GLU A 267 6.33 5.14 3.11
CA GLU A 267 6.28 6.53 2.67
C GLU A 267 7.58 6.90 1.94
N ILE A 268 7.47 7.24 0.65
CA ILE A 268 8.60 7.34 -0.28
C ILE A 268 8.89 8.83 -0.61
N GLY A 269 9.05 9.62 0.44
CA GLY A 269 9.39 11.05 0.36
C GLY A 269 8.28 11.94 -0.23
N PRO A 270 8.60 12.93 -1.09
CA PRO A 270 7.63 13.95 -1.51
C PRO A 270 6.61 13.44 -2.55
N GLY A 271 5.40 13.99 -2.49
CA GLY A 271 4.38 13.84 -3.53
C GLY A 271 4.74 14.60 -4.80
N ASN A 272 4.26 14.12 -5.95
CA ASN A 272 4.42 14.74 -7.28
C ASN A 272 5.86 15.05 -7.74
N ILE A 273 6.89 14.57 -7.04
CA ILE A 273 8.29 14.77 -7.38
C ILE A 273 8.97 13.41 -7.41
N TRP A 274 9.46 13.00 -8.58
CA TRP A 274 10.23 11.77 -8.72
C TRP A 274 11.52 11.83 -7.90
N ASN A 275 11.67 10.92 -6.94
CA ASN A 275 12.87 10.75 -6.14
C ASN A 275 13.51 9.40 -6.45
N SER A 276 14.42 9.39 -7.44
CA SER A 276 15.11 8.18 -7.90
C SER A 276 15.83 7.43 -6.78
N THR A 277 16.38 8.14 -5.79
CA THR A 277 17.08 7.51 -4.66
C THR A 277 16.11 6.71 -3.80
N LEU A 278 14.99 7.32 -3.38
CA LEU A 278 13.99 6.65 -2.53
C LEU A 278 13.25 5.54 -3.29
N ILE A 279 12.95 5.75 -4.58
CA ILE A 279 12.40 4.71 -5.46
C ILE A 279 13.33 3.50 -5.50
N ASN A 280 14.63 3.69 -5.74
CA ASN A 280 15.56 2.58 -5.86
C ASN A 280 15.74 1.85 -4.52
N ARG A 281 15.84 2.56 -3.39
CA ARG A 281 15.84 1.96 -2.04
C ARG A 281 14.61 1.07 -1.81
N THR A 282 13.43 1.55 -2.21
CA THR A 282 12.17 0.79 -2.03
C THR A 282 12.08 -0.42 -2.97
N VAL A 283 12.61 -0.32 -4.20
CA VAL A 283 12.73 -1.48 -5.09
C VAL A 283 13.69 -2.52 -4.49
N ASP A 284 14.83 -2.10 -3.94
CA ASP A 284 15.77 -3.01 -3.27
C ASP A 284 15.13 -3.67 -2.04
N TYR A 285 14.36 -2.92 -1.24
CA TYR A 285 13.53 -3.47 -0.17
C TYR A 285 12.59 -4.58 -0.67
N ALA A 286 11.85 -4.35 -1.75
CA ALA A 286 10.91 -5.36 -2.25
C ALA A 286 11.62 -6.67 -2.62
N PHE A 287 12.85 -6.60 -3.17
CA PHE A 287 13.64 -7.80 -3.46
C PHE A 287 14.20 -8.46 -2.19
N ARG A 288 14.62 -7.69 -1.18
CA ARG A 288 14.98 -8.23 0.14
C ARG A 288 13.80 -8.93 0.80
N LEU A 289 12.60 -8.35 0.71
CA LEU A 289 11.38 -8.96 1.22
C LEU A 289 11.06 -10.26 0.48
N MET A 290 11.15 -10.29 -0.84
CA MET A 290 10.98 -11.53 -1.62
C MET A 290 12.00 -12.62 -1.23
N GLU A 291 13.24 -12.23 -0.92
CA GLU A 291 14.25 -13.15 -0.40
C GLU A 291 13.90 -13.67 1.00
N ASP A 292 13.43 -12.80 1.90
CA ASP A 292 12.98 -13.17 3.24
C ASP A 292 11.75 -14.10 3.23
N LEU A 293 10.83 -13.86 2.30
CA LEU A 293 9.67 -14.71 2.02
C LEU A 293 10.04 -15.99 1.26
N GLN A 294 11.33 -16.24 1.05
CA GLN A 294 11.87 -17.42 0.37
C GLN A 294 11.32 -17.62 -1.05
N MET A 295 10.94 -16.53 -1.72
CA MET A 295 10.37 -16.59 -3.06
C MET A 295 11.42 -16.96 -4.10
N PHE A 296 12.71 -16.67 -3.87
CA PHE A 296 13.78 -17.06 -4.78
C PHE A 296 14.49 -18.33 -4.31
N GLY A 297 14.62 -19.33 -5.20
CA GLY A 297 15.37 -20.56 -4.96
C GLY A 297 16.81 -20.32 -4.49
N GLY A 298 17.25 -21.08 -3.48
CA GLY A 298 18.61 -20.99 -2.93
C GLY A 298 18.81 -19.92 -1.84
N SER A 299 17.74 -19.24 -1.40
CA SER A 299 17.72 -18.38 -0.21
C SER A 299 17.91 -19.22 1.06
N ALA A 300 19.17 -19.49 1.43
CA ALA A 300 19.52 -20.32 2.59
C ALA A 300 19.80 -19.51 3.88
N GLY A 301 19.71 -18.18 3.83
CA GLY A 301 20.00 -17.31 4.97
C GLY A 301 18.85 -16.34 5.24
N GLN A 302 18.62 -16.06 6.52
CA GLN A 302 17.78 -14.96 6.95
C GLN A 302 18.43 -13.64 6.51
N VAL A 303 17.67 -12.77 5.85
CA VAL A 303 18.15 -11.42 5.46
C VAL A 303 18.42 -10.63 6.76
N VAL A 304 19.58 -10.02 6.92
CA VAL A 304 19.85 -9.18 8.10
C VAL A 304 19.79 -7.72 7.66
N PRO A 305 18.75 -6.96 8.03
CA PRO A 305 18.68 -5.54 7.67
C PRO A 305 19.70 -4.73 8.45
N ASP A 306 20.22 -3.67 7.82
CA ASP A 306 21.01 -2.64 8.51
C ASP A 306 20.11 -1.51 9.00
N LEU A 307 19.95 -1.43 10.32
CA LEU A 307 19.13 -0.41 11.00
C LEU A 307 19.97 0.65 11.71
N SER A 308 21.28 0.71 11.44
CA SER A 308 22.20 1.61 12.16
C SER A 308 21.83 3.09 12.04
N GLU A 309 21.17 3.47 10.94
CA GLU A 309 20.70 4.83 10.65
C GLU A 309 19.17 4.98 10.82
N THR A 310 18.46 3.93 11.26
CA THR A 310 17.00 3.96 11.41
C THR A 310 16.59 4.56 12.76
N TYR A 311 15.80 5.62 12.74
CA TYR A 311 15.21 6.20 13.94
C TYR A 311 13.85 5.57 14.25
N ILE A 312 13.74 4.80 15.33
CA ILE A 312 12.49 4.13 15.72
C ILE A 312 11.77 4.99 16.76
N VAL A 313 10.53 5.37 16.45
CA VAL A 313 9.71 6.28 17.26
C VAL A 313 8.34 5.69 17.57
N THR A 314 7.77 6.13 18.70
CA THR A 314 6.44 5.75 19.17
C THR A 314 5.46 6.92 19.15
N ASN A 315 5.96 8.15 19.02
CA ASN A 315 5.13 9.35 19.01
C ASN A 315 5.53 10.30 17.87
N PHE A 316 4.53 11.07 17.43
CA PHE A 316 4.72 12.23 16.56
C PHE A 316 4.22 13.49 17.26
N SER A 317 4.91 14.60 17.03
CA SER A 317 4.50 15.93 17.43
C SER A 317 4.51 16.84 16.20
N GLY A 318 3.34 17.37 15.83
CA GLY A 318 3.21 18.32 14.74
C GLY A 318 3.28 19.77 15.24
N THR A 319 4.05 20.62 14.57
CA THR A 319 3.99 22.07 14.75
C THR A 319 3.03 22.65 13.71
N ALA A 320 1.94 23.27 14.17
CA ALA A 320 0.95 23.92 13.32
C ALA A 320 0.97 25.44 13.49
N VAL A 321 0.58 26.17 12.44
CA VAL A 321 0.57 27.64 12.45
C VAL A 321 -0.68 28.20 13.11
N SER A 322 -0.57 29.30 13.85
CA SER A 322 -1.72 30.00 14.45
C SER A 322 -2.36 31.01 13.51
N TYR A 323 -1.64 31.44 12.47
CA TYR A 323 -2.08 32.45 11.51
C TYR A 323 -1.99 31.94 10.08
N SER A 324 -2.98 32.30 9.24
CA SER A 324 -2.86 32.15 7.80
C SER A 324 -1.85 33.17 7.25
N GLY A 325 -0.93 32.74 6.40
CA GLY A 325 0.13 33.59 5.89
C GLY A 325 1.17 32.82 5.08
N TRP A 326 2.40 33.35 5.09
CA TRP A 326 3.54 32.75 4.39
C TRP A 326 4.47 32.09 5.41
N ALA A 327 4.54 30.75 5.41
CA ALA A 327 5.41 30.00 6.31
C ALA A 327 6.82 29.87 5.73
N GLU A 328 7.83 30.11 6.57
CA GLU A 328 9.23 29.76 6.33
C GLU A 328 9.65 28.76 7.40
N VAL A 329 10.14 27.58 6.97
CA VAL A 329 10.67 26.53 7.86
C VAL A 329 12.19 26.54 7.78
N ASP A 330 12.86 26.57 8.93
CA ASP A 330 14.32 26.67 9.07
C ASP A 330 15.03 25.32 9.17
N VAL A 331 14.28 24.25 9.43
CA VAL A 331 14.82 22.90 9.66
C VAL A 331 14.59 22.00 8.46
N GLY A 332 15.48 21.02 8.30
CA GLY A 332 15.40 20.01 7.26
C GLY A 332 14.82 18.67 7.74
N VAL A 333 14.39 17.86 6.78
CA VAL A 333 14.08 16.43 6.98
C VAL A 333 15.29 15.71 7.60
N LEU A 334 15.05 14.86 8.61
CA LEU A 334 16.03 14.12 9.41
C LEU A 334 16.97 14.97 10.29
N GLU A 335 16.73 16.27 10.42
CA GLU A 335 17.43 17.11 11.39
C GLU A 335 16.96 16.83 12.81
N ASP A 336 17.89 16.84 13.77
CA ASP A 336 17.55 16.76 15.20
C ASP A 336 17.23 18.15 15.74
N VAL A 337 16.15 18.26 16.52
CA VAL A 337 15.69 19.50 17.14
C VAL A 337 15.53 19.36 18.64
N GLU A 338 15.70 20.46 19.37
CA GLU A 338 15.46 20.53 20.81
C GLU A 338 14.09 21.16 21.13
N GLU A 339 13.44 20.73 22.21
CA GLU A 339 12.23 21.36 22.72
C GLU A 339 12.44 22.88 22.92
N GLY A 340 11.52 23.69 22.39
CA GLY A 340 11.59 25.14 22.42
C GLY A 340 12.49 25.77 21.35
N GLN A 341 13.19 24.99 20.53
CA GLN A 341 13.93 25.49 19.37
C GLN A 341 12.98 26.16 18.38
N VAL A 342 13.30 27.36 17.94
CA VAL A 342 12.57 28.02 16.84
C VAL A 342 12.93 27.31 15.53
N ILE A 343 11.92 26.76 14.87
CA ILE A 343 12.04 25.94 13.65
C ILE A 343 11.41 26.62 12.42
N GLY A 344 10.84 27.81 12.57
CA GLY A 344 10.28 28.57 11.46
C GLY A 344 9.55 29.83 11.89
N ARG A 345 8.95 30.53 10.92
CA ARG A 345 8.13 31.74 11.13
C ARG A 345 6.95 31.79 10.16
N VAL A 346 5.94 32.58 10.51
CA VAL A 346 4.85 32.95 9.61
C VAL A 346 4.87 34.46 9.38
N TYR A 347 4.68 34.90 8.13
CA TYR A 347 4.65 36.30 7.74
C TYR A 347 3.31 36.70 7.12
N ASN A 348 2.94 37.98 7.27
CA ASN A 348 1.80 38.58 6.59
C ASN A 348 2.17 39.01 5.14
N SER A 349 1.21 39.59 4.41
CA SER A 349 1.42 40.08 3.04
C SER A 349 2.43 41.23 2.89
N TRP A 350 2.81 41.89 3.99
CA TRP A 350 3.80 42.98 4.01
C TRP A 350 5.20 42.51 4.41
N GLY A 351 5.36 41.23 4.79
CA GLY A 351 6.60 40.68 5.30
C GLY A 351 6.82 40.92 6.79
N ASP A 352 5.81 41.40 7.54
CA ASP A 352 5.91 41.46 8.99
C ASP A 352 5.70 40.06 9.59
N LYS A 353 6.58 39.68 10.53
CA LYS A 353 6.46 38.41 11.25
C LYS A 353 5.22 38.42 12.14
N LEU A 354 4.39 37.40 11.99
CA LEU A 354 3.20 37.13 12.80
C LEU A 354 3.51 36.20 13.98
N GLU A 355 4.36 35.20 13.77
CA GLU A 355 4.61 34.12 14.73
C GLU A 355 6.01 33.52 14.56
N ASP A 356 6.62 33.10 15.67
CA ASP A 356 7.75 32.15 15.68
C ASP A 356 7.19 30.76 15.94
N LEU A 357 7.57 29.78 15.13
CA LEU A 357 7.18 28.39 15.25
C LEU A 357 8.26 27.66 16.03
N SER A 358 7.88 26.97 17.11
CA SER A 358 8.83 26.25 17.98
C SER A 358 8.55 24.75 18.01
N ALA A 359 9.59 23.95 18.17
CA ALA A 359 9.46 22.51 18.39
C ALA A 359 8.87 22.26 19.79
N ALA A 360 7.78 21.49 19.87
CA ALA A 360 7.14 21.17 21.14
C ALA A 360 7.84 20.04 21.91
N VAL A 361 8.76 19.32 21.26
CA VAL A 361 9.50 18.19 21.82
C VAL A 361 10.91 18.15 21.22
N SER A 362 11.85 17.56 21.94
CA SER A 362 13.14 17.15 21.36
C SER A 362 12.96 15.85 20.58
N GLY A 363 13.49 15.78 19.37
CA GLY A 363 13.34 14.63 18.49
C GLY A 363 13.97 14.84 17.13
N ARG A 364 13.55 14.04 16.15
CA ARG A 364 14.03 14.12 14.77
C ARG A 364 12.92 14.53 13.83
N VAL A 365 13.17 15.51 12.97
CA VAL A 365 12.22 15.98 11.97
C VAL A 365 11.94 14.85 10.98
N LEU A 366 10.67 14.47 10.86
CA LEU A 366 10.17 13.54 9.87
C LEU A 366 9.88 14.26 8.57
N ASP A 367 8.97 15.23 8.59
CA ASP A 367 8.54 15.95 7.40
C ASP A 367 8.48 17.45 7.64
N VAL A 368 8.61 18.19 6.54
CA VAL A 368 8.47 19.65 6.51
C VAL A 368 7.60 20.06 5.33
N LEU A 369 6.72 21.04 5.56
CA LEU A 369 5.95 21.69 4.51
C LEU A 369 6.88 22.67 3.75
N VAL A 370 6.83 22.60 2.43
CA VAL A 370 7.55 23.52 1.52
C VAL A 370 6.62 24.44 0.74
N ASP A 371 5.31 24.17 0.76
CA ASP A 371 4.32 25.11 0.26
C ASP A 371 4.27 26.34 1.18
N PRO A 372 4.55 27.54 0.67
CA PRO A 372 4.68 28.72 1.52
C PRO A 372 3.31 29.22 2.01
N ALA A 373 2.24 28.99 1.24
CA ALA A 373 0.90 29.42 1.57
C ALA A 373 0.25 28.47 2.57
N VAL A 374 -0.07 28.98 3.75
CA VAL A 374 -0.69 28.18 4.82
C VAL A 374 -1.91 28.87 5.41
N GLU A 375 -2.90 28.07 5.79
CA GLU A 375 -4.01 28.46 6.64
C GLU A 375 -3.70 28.21 8.12
N ALA A 376 -4.31 29.01 9.01
CA ALA A 376 -4.30 28.75 10.45
C ALA A 376 -4.74 27.30 10.75
N GLY A 377 -3.94 26.59 11.53
CA GLY A 377 -4.12 25.18 11.87
C GLY A 377 -3.35 24.20 10.98
N THR A 378 -2.77 24.64 9.87
CA THR A 378 -1.95 23.78 8.99
C THR A 378 -0.65 23.38 9.70
N GLY A 379 -0.38 22.07 9.75
CA GLY A 379 0.90 21.52 10.20
C GLY A 379 2.01 21.82 9.21
N VAL A 380 3.18 22.23 9.70
CA VAL A 380 4.34 22.59 8.85
C VAL A 380 5.59 21.76 9.12
N VAL A 381 5.70 21.13 10.29
CA VAL A 381 6.81 20.23 10.65
C VAL A 381 6.24 19.12 11.51
N THR A 382 6.61 17.87 11.21
CA THR A 382 6.33 16.71 12.06
C THR A 382 7.64 16.21 12.67
N ILE A 383 7.66 15.99 13.98
CA ILE A 383 8.83 15.50 14.73
C ILE A 383 8.52 14.11 15.27
N GLY A 384 9.37 13.14 14.92
CA GLY A 384 9.42 11.82 15.54
C GLY A 384 10.16 11.86 16.86
N TYR A 385 9.58 11.26 17.90
CA TYR A 385 10.20 11.15 19.22
C TYR A 385 9.71 9.93 19.99
N ASN A 386 10.38 9.63 21.10
CA ASN A 386 9.94 8.68 22.10
C ASN A 386 9.67 9.43 23.39
N ALA A 387 8.44 9.39 23.88
CA ALA A 387 8.08 10.08 25.12
C ALA A 387 8.97 9.58 26.28
N THR A 388 9.54 10.52 27.03
CA THR A 388 10.37 10.20 28.21
C THR A 388 9.56 10.10 29.50
N SER A 389 8.25 10.39 29.42
CA SER A 389 7.24 10.22 30.47
C SER A 389 5.88 9.86 29.87
N SER A 390 4.99 9.31 30.69
CA SER A 390 3.62 8.92 30.32
C SER A 390 2.70 10.12 30.15
N ASP A 391 2.91 10.90 29.09
CA ASP A 391 1.97 11.94 28.65
C ASP A 391 0.83 11.38 27.79
#